data_AF-A0A951UPF8-F1
#
_entry.id   AF-A0A951UPF8-F1
#
_cell.length_a   1.000
_cell.length_b   1.000
_cell.length_c   1.000
_cell.angle_alpha   90.00
_cell.angle_beta   90.00
_cell.angle_gamma   90.00
#
_symmetry.space_group_name_H-M   'P 1'
#
loop_
_entity.id
_entity.type
_entity.pdbx_description
1 polymer ?
#
loop_
_entity_poly.entity_id
_entity_poly.type
_entity_poly.pdbx_seq_one_letter_code
_entity_poly.pdbx_strand_id
1 'polypeptide(L)' 'MPYRERLNYWAIARLLPAQNWVIIARFHRRSDAEGHCAFLRRSIPDAQFRVVFELAEEA' A
#
# COMPACT_ATOMS: atom_id res chain seq x y z
N MET A 1 -2.71 20.95 -3.14
CA MET A 1 -2.24 19.58 -2.83
C MET A 1 -1.11 19.69 -1.83
N PRO A 2 -1.29 19.34 -0.55
CA PRO A 2 -0.25 19.54 0.45
C PRO A 2 0.86 18.51 0.25
N TYR A 3 2.07 19.02 0.08
CA TYR A 3 3.37 18.36 -0.05
C TYR A 3 3.58 17.04 0.73
N ARG A 4 2.87 16.85 1.84
CA ARG A 4 2.93 15.65 2.71
C ARG A 4 2.46 14.36 2.04
N GLU A 5 1.58 14.42 1.05
CA GLU A 5 1.12 13.22 0.32
C GLU A 5 2.21 12.67 -0.61
N ARG A 6 3.18 13.50 -1.03
CA ARG A 6 4.28 13.12 -1.94
C ARG A 6 5.42 12.33 -1.26
N LEU A 7 5.43 12.26 0.07
CA LEU A 7 6.49 11.61 0.86
C LEU A 7 6.17 10.17 1.24
N ASN A 8 4.96 9.66 0.94
CA ASN A 8 4.63 8.27 1.27
C ASN A 8 4.99 7.35 0.11
N TYR A 9 6.26 6.98 0.06
CA TYR A 9 6.80 6.13 -1.00
C TYR A 9 6.33 4.68 -0.94
N TRP A 10 5.76 4.23 0.18
CA TRP A 10 5.29 2.86 0.32
C TRP A 10 3.77 2.83 0.48
N ALA A 11 3.11 1.91 -0.21
CA ALA A 11 1.68 1.73 -0.11
C ALA A 11 1.32 0.25 -0.07
N ILE A 12 0.15 -0.07 0.50
CA ILE A 12 -0.42 -1.40 0.45
C ILE A 12 -1.54 -1.39 -0.58
N ALA A 13 -1.36 -2.18 -1.62
CA ALA A 13 -2.37 -2.44 -2.64
C ALA A 13 -3.13 -3.73 -2.28
N ARG A 14 -4.46 -3.67 -2.35
CA ARG A 14 -5.33 -4.83 -2.30
C ARG A 14 -5.78 -5.18 -3.71
N LEU A 15 -5.66 -6.45 -4.08
CA LEU A 15 -6.23 -6.99 -5.31
C LEU A 15 -7.72 -7.27 -5.09
N LEU A 16 -8.53 -6.74 -6.00
CA LEU A 16 -9.95 -7.01 -6.10
C LEU A 16 -10.20 -8.17 -7.08
N PRO A 17 -11.28 -8.94 -6.92
CA PRO A 17 -11.62 -10.05 -7.82
C PRO A 17 -11.78 -9.63 -9.29
N ALA A 18 -12.01 -8.34 -9.55
CA ALA A 18 -12.09 -7.76 -10.90
C ALA A 18 -10.72 -7.47 -11.55
N GLN A 19 -9.60 -8.03 -11.04
CA GLN A 19 -8.22 -7.72 -11.49
C GLN A 19 -7.79 -6.25 -11.31
N ASN A 20 -8.53 -5.48 -10.51
CA ASN A 20 -8.16 -4.13 -10.14
C ASN A 20 -7.34 -4.12 -8.85
N TRP A 21 -6.44 -3.14 -8.74
CA TRP A 21 -5.69 -2.86 -7.52
C TRP A 21 -6.19 -1.56 -6.90
N VAL A 22 -6.37 -1.55 -5.59
CA VAL A 22 -6.72 -0.34 -4.83
C VAL A 22 -5.72 -0.13 -3.71
N ILE A 23 -5.24 1.11 -3.56
CA ILE A 23 -4.38 1.50 -2.45
C ILE A 23 -5.26 1.69 -1.21
N ILE A 24 -5.00 0.89 -0.18
CA ILE A 24 -5.78 0.92 1.07
C ILE A 24 -5.06 1.67 2.20
N ALA A 25 -3.74 1.81 2.10
CA ALA A 25 -2.92 2.48 3.10
C ALA A 25 -1.59 2.95 2.49
N ARG A 26 -1.05 4.05 3.00
CA ARG A 26 0.23 4.64 2.62
C ARG A 26 1.12 4.79 3.85
N PHE A 27 2.42 4.55 3.68
CA PHE A 27 3.43 4.52 4.71
C PHE A 27 4.70 5.22 4.22
N HIS A 28 5.40 5.85 5.15
CA HIS A 28 6.69 6.46 4.86
C HIS A 28 7.83 5.42 4.84
N ARG A 29 7.72 4.35 5.64
CA ARG A 29 8.73 3.28 5.76
C ARG A 29 8.20 1.97 5.23
N ARG A 30 9.08 1.22 4.57
CA ARG A 30 8.80 -0.13 4.06
C ARG A 30 8.41 -1.09 5.18
N SER A 31 9.15 -1.10 6.29
CA SER A 31 8.94 -2.03 7.40
C SER A 31 7.56 -1.88 8.05
N ASP A 32 7.05 -0.65 8.16
CA ASP A 32 5.70 -0.40 8.67
C ASP A 32 4.63 -0.94 7.71
N ALA A 33 4.81 -0.72 6.39
CA ALA A 33 3.93 -1.27 5.37
C ALA A 33 3.95 -2.81 5.35
N GLU A 34 5.13 -3.43 5.50
CA GLU A 34 5.27 -4.89 5.54
C GLU A 34 4.64 -5.48 6.80
N GLY A 35 4.85 -4.89 7.97
CA GLY A 35 4.21 -5.33 9.22
C GLY A 35 2.69 -5.24 9.15
N HIS A 36 2.17 -4.15 8.60
CA HIS A 36 0.73 -3.97 8.43
C HIS A 36 0.16 -4.93 7.36
N CYS A 37 0.87 -5.15 6.26
CA CYS A 37 0.48 -6.12 5.22
C CYS A 37 0.45 -7.56 5.76
N ALA A 38 1.43 -7.94 6.60
CA ALA A 38 1.45 -9.25 7.25
C ALA A 38 0.26 -9.44 8.20
N PHE A 39 -0.11 -8.39 8.95
CA PHE A 39 -1.33 -8.40 9.77
C PHE A 39 -2.58 -8.58 8.90
N LEU A 40 -2.74 -7.78 7.84
CA LEU A 40 -3.89 -7.86 6.93
C LEU A 40 -4.03 -9.24 6.27
N ARG A 41 -2.92 -9.85 5.85
CA ARG A 41 -2.90 -11.21 5.30
C ARG A 41 -3.36 -12.28 6.30
N ARG A 42 -3.08 -12.09 7.59
CA ARG A 42 -3.55 -13.00 8.65
C ARG A 42 -5.03 -12.78 8.96
N SER A 43 -5.49 -11.53 8.96
CA SER A 43 -6.88 -11.19 9.26
C SER A 43 -7.83 -11.52 8.10
N ILE A 44 -7.37 -11.37 6.86
CA ILE A 44 -8.18 -11.57 5.64
C ILE A 44 -7.38 -12.42 4.64
N PRO A 45 -7.28 -13.75 4.85
CA PRO A 45 -6.48 -14.63 3.99
C PRO A 45 -7.03 -14.74 2.56
N ASP A 46 -8.32 -14.49 2.37
CA ASP A 46 -8.98 -14.51 1.06
C ASP A 46 -8.57 -13.32 0.17
N ALA A 47 -8.14 -12.22 0.79
CA ALA A 47 -7.72 -11.02 0.07
C ALA A 47 -6.21 -11.04 -0.20
N GLN A 48 -5.83 -10.75 -1.45
CA GLN A 48 -4.44 -10.59 -1.82
C GLN A 48 -3.98 -9.15 -1.58
N PHE A 49 -3.02 -9.00 -0.66
CA PHE A 49 -2.35 -7.73 -0.39
C PHE A 49 -0.92 -7.76 -0.92
N ARG A 50 -0.44 -6.62 -1.43
CA ARG A 50 0.96 -6.40 -1.84
C ARG A 50 1.44 -5.05 -1.36
N VAL A 51 2.69 -4.99 -0.93
CA VAL A 51 3.39 -3.73 -0.68
C VAL A 51 3.95 -3.24 -2.01
N VAL A 52 3.66 -2.00 -2.37
CA VAL A 52 4.12 -1.35 -3.60
C VAL A 52 4.87 -0.08 -3.27
N PHE A 53 5.83 0.27 -4.12
CA PHE A 53 6.56 1.52 -4.04
C PHE A 53 5.94 2.52 -5.02
N GLU A 54 5.35 3.59 -4.51
CA GLU A 54 4.76 4.67 -5.31
C GLU A 54 5.79 5.81 -5.34
N LEU A 55 6.51 5.94 -6.46
CA LEU A 55 7.29 7.14 -6.73
C LEU A 55 6.30 8.26 -7.01
N ALA A 56 6.25 9.27 -6.14
CA ALA A 56 5.64 10.53 -6.49
C ALA A 56 6.47 11.13 -7.63
N GLU A 57 5.99 11.05 -8.87
CA GLU A 57 6.64 11.71 -9.99
C GLU A 57 6.69 13.22 -9.73
N GLU A 58 7.89 13.76 -9.84
CA GLU A 58 8.18 15.19 -9.78
C GLU A 58 7.76 15.78 -11.14
N ALA A 59 6.74 16.63 -11.12
CA ALA A 59 6.35 17.48 -12.26
C ALA A 59 6.83 18.91 -12.01
#